data_AF-A0A644YD92-F1
#
_entry.id   AF-A0A644YD92-F1
#
_cell.length_a   1.000
_cell.length_b   1.000
_cell.length_c   1.000
_cell.angle_alpha   90.00
_cell.angle_beta   90.00
_cell.angle_gamma   90.00
#
_symmetry.space_group_name_H-M   'P 1'
#
loop_
_entity.id
_entity.type
_entity.pdbx_description
1 polymer ?
#
loop_
_entity_poly.entity_id
_entity_poly.type
_entity_poly.pdbx_seq_one_letter_code
_entity_poly.pdbx_strand_id
1 'polypeptide(L)'
;MNKAKSLVRKILICWMALSCIIITSVSISNDVLAAAPWNGYAIYRSGVMWNLNDHAGLMDGNTMNSNNPVLHAKGYGDTVKLDTWINFTSDDALFVGIFKPNNCTITPMMAGYFTAKARELIGIPYNVLDQIVYDAGSNYWVYPEDISHLRCDGVVEYVYEWYNFRVGGSDSNWNISRNLLANYWEHSAFFITPRKQHTELLTFVQSGVPN
;
A
#
# COMPACT_ATOMS: atom_id res chain seq x y z
N MET A 1 63.40 44.13 7.09
CA MET A 1 62.56 43.75 5.92
C MET A 1 62.24 42.26 5.80
N ASN A 2 63.09 41.32 6.28
CA ASN A 2 62.86 39.87 6.09
C ASN A 2 61.82 39.21 7.04
N LYS A 3 61.61 39.75 8.25
CA LYS A 3 60.62 39.20 9.20
C LYS A 3 59.17 39.37 8.72
N ALA A 4 58.84 40.51 8.10
CA ALA A 4 57.49 40.78 7.59
C ALA A 4 57.11 39.83 6.43
N LYS A 5 58.05 39.52 5.53
CA LYS A 5 57.83 38.56 4.43
C LYS A 5 57.59 37.13 4.94
N SER A 6 58.25 36.74 6.04
CA SER A 6 58.06 35.42 6.66
C SER A 6 56.67 35.27 7.31
N LEU A 7 56.18 36.34 7.95
CA LEU A 7 54.88 36.32 8.61
C LEU A 7 53.71 36.25 7.61
N VAL A 8 53.78 37.03 6.52
CA VAL A 8 52.78 37.01 5.45
C VAL A 8 52.69 35.63 4.78
N ARG A 9 53.84 34.96 4.56
CA ARG A 9 53.87 33.61 3.97
C ARG A 9 53.22 32.55 4.88
N LYS A 10 53.40 32.65 6.22
CA LYS A 10 52.77 31.73 7.19
C LYS A 10 51.25 31.93 7.28
N ILE A 11 50.79 33.18 7.22
CA ILE A 11 49.36 33.52 7.21
C ILE A 11 48.71 32.98 5.93
N LEU A 12 49.35 33.17 4.76
CA LEU A 12 48.82 32.67 3.48
C LEU A 12 48.70 31.14 3.44
N ILE A 13 49.67 30.42 4.01
CA ILE A 13 49.64 28.95 4.11
C ILE A 13 48.52 28.49 5.06
N CYS A 14 48.27 29.19 6.17
CA CYS A 14 47.15 28.89 7.07
C CYS A 14 45.80 29.14 6.41
N TRP A 15 45.65 30.21 5.61
CA TRP A 15 44.42 30.49 4.86
C TRP A 15 44.15 29.46 3.76
N MET A 16 45.19 28.98 3.06
CA MET A 16 45.06 27.88 2.08
C MET A 16 44.72 26.54 2.74
N ALA A 17 45.29 26.24 3.91
CA ALA A 17 44.95 25.03 4.66
C ALA A 17 43.51 25.07 5.21
N LEU A 18 43.05 26.23 5.68
CA LEU A 18 41.69 26.40 6.22
C LEU A 18 40.62 26.34 5.12
N SER A 19 40.92 26.83 3.91
CA SER A 19 40.00 26.75 2.77
C SER A 19 39.91 25.33 2.17
N CYS A 20 40.98 24.52 2.24
CA CYS A 20 40.91 23.10 1.88
C CYS A 20 40.08 22.25 2.86
N ILE A 21 39.98 22.65 4.13
CA ILE A 21 39.22 21.89 5.16
C ILE A 21 37.71 22.18 5.08
N ILE A 22 37.30 23.35 4.57
CA ILE A 22 35.87 23.71 4.45
C ILE A 22 35.22 23.07 3.21
N ILE A 23 36.01 22.62 2.23
CA ILE A 23 35.50 22.02 0.98
C ILE A 23 35.21 20.51 1.12
N THR A 24 35.65 19.84 2.19
CA THR A 24 35.51 18.38 2.33
C THR A 24 34.32 17.90 3.18
N SER A 25 33.44 18.78 3.66
CA SER A 25 32.29 18.37 4.49
C SER A 25 30.92 18.48 3.82
N VAL A 26 30.85 18.77 2.51
CA VAL A 26 29.60 18.55 1.76
C VAL A 26 29.60 17.11 1.27
N SER A 27 29.33 16.19 2.20
CA SER A 27 28.79 14.88 1.85
C SER A 27 27.41 15.14 1.27
N ILE A 28 27.34 15.39 -0.05
CA ILE A 28 26.09 15.17 -0.78
C ILE A 28 25.90 13.67 -0.70
N SER A 29 25.11 13.21 0.27
CA SER A 29 24.46 11.92 0.15
C SER A 29 23.63 12.03 -1.11
N ASN A 30 24.19 11.52 -2.21
CA ASN A 30 23.38 11.00 -3.30
C ASN A 30 22.66 9.80 -2.69
N ASP A 31 21.63 10.08 -1.88
CA ASP A 31 20.50 9.19 -1.81
C ASP A 31 20.02 9.13 -3.25
N VAL A 32 20.54 8.15 -4.00
CA VAL A 32 19.78 7.54 -5.07
C VAL A 32 18.44 7.31 -4.42
N LEU A 33 17.46 8.13 -4.78
CA LEU A 33 16.07 7.94 -4.42
C LEU A 33 15.76 6.54 -4.95
N ALA A 34 15.98 5.52 -4.12
CA ALA A 34 15.45 4.20 -4.34
C ALA A 34 13.97 4.46 -4.56
N ALA A 35 13.45 4.03 -5.71
CA ALA A 35 12.04 4.13 -6.01
C ALA A 35 11.26 3.78 -4.74
N ALA A 36 10.40 4.69 -4.29
CA ALA A 36 9.69 4.51 -3.03
C ALA A 36 9.00 3.14 -3.10
N PRO A 37 9.30 2.21 -2.16
CA PRO A 37 8.81 0.86 -2.29
C PRO A 37 7.28 0.90 -2.19
N TRP A 38 6.61 0.40 -3.22
CA TRP A 38 5.16 0.48 -3.37
C TRP A 38 4.43 -0.57 -2.52
N ASN A 39 5.15 -1.41 -1.79
CA ASN A 39 4.56 -2.45 -0.95
C ASN A 39 3.62 -1.84 0.11
N GLY A 40 2.50 -2.53 0.37
CA GLY A 40 1.47 -2.09 1.30
C GLY A 40 0.55 -0.98 0.79
N TYR A 41 0.75 -0.46 -0.44
CA TYR A 41 -0.21 0.44 -1.08
C TYR A 41 -1.33 -0.34 -1.77
N ALA A 42 -2.52 0.26 -1.85
CA ALA A 42 -3.62 -0.27 -2.63
C ALA A 42 -3.49 0.20 -4.07
N ILE A 43 -3.84 -0.67 -5.00
CA ILE A 43 -3.83 -0.40 -6.43
C ILE A 43 -5.19 -0.73 -7.01
N TYR A 44 -5.61 0.10 -7.96
CA TYR A 44 -6.88 -0.06 -8.63
C TYR A 44 -6.69 -0.03 -10.14
N ARG A 45 -7.57 -0.74 -10.83
CA ARG A 45 -7.72 -0.71 -12.29
C ARG A 45 -9.21 -0.75 -12.63
N SER A 46 -9.58 -0.44 -13.87
CA SER A 46 -10.96 -0.61 -14.32
C SER A 46 -11.38 -2.09 -14.28
N GLY A 47 -12.65 -2.32 -13.97
CA GLY A 47 -13.31 -3.62 -13.91
C GLY A 47 -14.44 -3.72 -14.93
N VAL A 48 -14.92 -4.94 -15.20
CA VAL A 48 -15.89 -5.20 -16.30
C VAL A 48 -17.30 -5.55 -15.79
N MET A 49 -17.51 -5.85 -14.50
CA MET A 49 -18.74 -6.54 -14.05
C MET A 49 -19.69 -5.71 -13.15
N TRP A 50 -20.95 -5.58 -13.56
CA TRP A 50 -22.17 -5.23 -12.79
C TRP A 50 -22.04 -4.16 -11.69
N ASN A 51 -21.50 -2.98 -12.02
CA ASN A 51 -21.41 -1.83 -11.10
C ASN A 51 -20.34 -1.97 -9.97
N LEU A 52 -19.52 -3.02 -9.97
CA LEU A 52 -18.26 -3.09 -9.21
C LEU A 52 -17.17 -2.23 -9.84
N ASN A 53 -17.26 -2.03 -11.16
CA ASN A 53 -16.67 -1.01 -12.02
C ASN A 53 -15.14 -0.84 -12.01
N ASP A 54 -14.46 -1.24 -10.95
CA ASP A 54 -13.02 -1.24 -10.76
C ASP A 54 -12.63 -2.54 -10.04
N HIS A 55 -11.34 -2.87 -10.05
CA HIS A 55 -10.77 -4.03 -9.40
C HIS A 55 -9.66 -3.58 -8.46
N ALA A 56 -9.66 -4.08 -7.23
CA ALA A 56 -8.70 -3.72 -6.21
C ALA A 56 -7.61 -4.80 -6.05
N GLY A 57 -6.43 -4.37 -5.62
CA GLY A 57 -5.35 -5.22 -5.17
C GLY A 57 -4.45 -4.47 -4.19
N LEU A 58 -3.57 -5.21 -3.52
CA LEU A 58 -2.52 -4.66 -2.67
C LEU A 58 -1.16 -4.94 -3.31
N MET A 59 -0.28 -3.95 -3.32
CA MET A 59 1.11 -4.18 -3.70
C MET A 59 1.82 -4.99 -2.61
N ASP A 60 2.30 -6.17 -2.97
CA ASP A 60 3.18 -6.99 -2.16
C ASP A 60 4.65 -6.73 -2.49
N GLY A 61 4.93 -6.53 -3.78
CA GLY A 61 6.25 -6.19 -4.30
C GLY A 61 6.56 -4.70 -4.21
N ASN A 62 7.84 -4.35 -4.36
CA ASN A 62 8.28 -2.96 -4.33
C ASN A 62 7.90 -2.20 -5.61
N THR A 63 7.72 -2.91 -6.74
CA THR A 63 7.42 -2.35 -8.07
C THR A 63 6.63 -3.38 -8.91
N MET A 64 6.06 -2.95 -10.04
CA MET A 64 5.37 -3.80 -11.02
C MET A 64 6.26 -4.90 -11.63
N ASN A 65 7.59 -4.73 -11.55
CA ASN A 65 8.56 -5.69 -12.07
C ASN A 65 9.04 -6.70 -11.02
N SER A 66 8.58 -6.57 -9.77
CA SER A 66 8.87 -7.59 -8.74
C SER A 66 8.18 -8.91 -9.09
N ASN A 67 8.69 -10.03 -8.60
CA ASN A 67 8.07 -11.34 -8.85
C ASN A 67 6.71 -11.41 -8.14
N ASN A 68 5.63 -11.61 -8.91
CA ASN A 68 4.24 -11.60 -8.44
C ASN A 68 3.92 -10.43 -7.48
N PRO A 69 3.98 -9.18 -7.96
CA PRO A 69 4.00 -8.01 -7.10
C PRO A 69 2.64 -7.64 -6.52
N VAL A 70 1.56 -8.28 -6.95
CA VAL A 70 0.19 -7.91 -6.58
C VAL A 70 -0.46 -9.04 -5.81
N LEU A 71 -0.99 -8.73 -4.62
CA LEU A 71 -1.88 -9.62 -3.90
C LEU A 71 -3.33 -9.20 -4.15
N HIS A 72 -4.14 -10.07 -4.74
CA HIS A 72 -5.54 -9.79 -5.02
C HIS A 72 -6.35 -11.08 -5.15
N ALA A 73 -7.67 -10.95 -5.12
CA ALA A 73 -8.60 -12.01 -5.49
C ALA A 73 -9.17 -11.67 -6.87
N LYS A 74 -8.76 -12.40 -7.93
CA LYS A 74 -8.99 -12.00 -9.33
C LYS A 74 -10.47 -11.96 -9.73
N GLY A 75 -11.30 -12.82 -9.16
CA GLY A 75 -12.72 -12.91 -9.49
C GLY A 75 -13.28 -14.30 -9.23
N TYR A 76 -14.51 -14.51 -9.68
CA TYR A 76 -15.25 -15.75 -9.47
C TYR A 76 -14.46 -17.00 -9.91
N GLY A 77 -14.43 -18.02 -9.06
CA GLY A 77 -13.69 -19.26 -9.30
C GLY A 77 -12.19 -19.19 -9.02
N ASP A 78 -11.69 -18.05 -8.54
CA ASP A 78 -10.31 -17.87 -8.12
C ASP A 78 -10.21 -17.71 -6.58
N THR A 79 -8.99 -17.68 -6.08
CA THR A 79 -8.70 -17.40 -4.67
C THR A 79 -7.83 -16.15 -4.54
N VAL A 80 -7.70 -15.64 -3.32
CA VAL A 80 -6.67 -14.64 -2.99
C VAL A 80 -5.29 -15.24 -3.27
N LYS A 81 -4.47 -14.54 -4.05
CA LYS A 81 -3.11 -14.99 -4.40
C LYS A 81 -2.19 -13.82 -4.71
N LEU A 82 -0.89 -14.14 -4.73
CA LEU A 82 0.11 -13.32 -5.39
C LEU A 82 0.04 -13.57 -6.90
N ASP A 83 0.00 -12.50 -7.68
CA ASP A 83 -0.09 -12.56 -9.13
C ASP A 83 0.86 -11.54 -9.78
N THR A 84 1.14 -11.76 -11.06
CA THR A 84 1.96 -10.87 -11.88
C THR A 84 1.24 -9.54 -12.13
N TRP A 85 2.00 -8.47 -12.35
CA TRP A 85 1.43 -7.18 -12.75
C TRP A 85 0.59 -7.31 -14.02
N ILE A 86 1.06 -8.10 -14.99
CA ILE A 86 0.34 -8.34 -16.25
C ILE A 86 -1.02 -8.99 -15.98
N ASN A 87 -1.11 -10.02 -15.12
CA ASN A 87 -2.38 -10.66 -14.80
C ASN A 87 -3.29 -9.75 -13.95
N PHE A 88 -2.71 -8.84 -13.16
CA PHE A 88 -3.48 -7.80 -12.52
C PHE A 88 -4.09 -6.88 -13.59
N THR A 89 -3.30 -6.32 -14.52
CA THR A 89 -3.78 -5.33 -15.51
C THR A 89 -4.30 -5.91 -16.82
N SER A 90 -4.36 -7.24 -16.99
CA SER A 90 -4.85 -7.88 -18.22
C SER A 90 -6.36 -7.66 -18.39
N ASP A 91 -6.87 -7.96 -19.58
CA ASP A 91 -8.29 -7.85 -19.97
C ASP A 91 -8.75 -6.41 -20.30
N ASP A 92 -7.91 -5.65 -21.03
CA ASP A 92 -8.15 -4.25 -21.43
C ASP A 92 -8.40 -3.29 -20.26
N ALA A 93 -8.02 -3.71 -19.06
CA ALA A 93 -8.22 -2.95 -17.84
C ALA A 93 -7.21 -1.80 -17.74
N LEU A 94 -7.72 -0.59 -17.61
CA LEU A 94 -6.91 0.61 -17.43
C LEU A 94 -6.49 0.74 -15.97
N PHE A 95 -5.19 0.91 -15.74
CA PHE A 95 -4.69 1.24 -14.40
C PHE A 95 -5.28 2.58 -13.93
N VAL A 96 -5.86 2.58 -12.74
CA VAL A 96 -6.55 3.76 -12.17
C VAL A 96 -5.59 4.55 -11.29
N GLY A 97 -4.84 3.88 -10.42
CA GLY A 97 -3.87 4.56 -9.57
C GLY A 97 -3.44 3.78 -8.35
N ILE A 98 -2.55 4.41 -7.59
CA ILE A 98 -2.01 3.96 -6.31
C ILE A 98 -2.64 4.80 -5.20
N PHE A 99 -3.06 4.14 -4.13
CA PHE A 99 -3.81 4.72 -3.04
C PHE A 99 -3.30 4.22 -1.69
N LYS A 100 -3.55 5.00 -0.65
CA LYS A 100 -3.25 4.65 0.74
C LYS A 100 -4.40 5.05 1.66
N PRO A 101 -4.50 4.47 2.87
CA PRO A 101 -5.52 4.92 3.81
C PRO A 101 -5.38 6.39 4.17
N ASN A 102 -6.51 7.03 4.43
CA ASN A 102 -6.55 8.40 4.91
C ASN A 102 -5.76 8.54 6.21
N ASN A 103 -4.99 9.63 6.35
CA ASN A 103 -4.13 9.90 7.50
C ASN A 103 -3.05 8.83 7.80
N CYS A 104 -2.81 7.88 6.89
CA CYS A 104 -1.72 6.93 7.00
C CYS A 104 -0.45 7.45 6.31
N THR A 105 0.70 7.33 6.97
CA THR A 105 2.01 7.41 6.32
C THR A 105 2.55 5.98 6.21
N ILE A 106 2.70 5.49 4.97
CA ILE A 106 3.22 4.15 4.73
C ILE A 106 4.75 4.19 4.88
N THR A 107 5.20 3.90 6.10
CA THR A 107 6.61 3.65 6.42
C THR A 107 6.99 2.23 6.00
N PRO A 108 8.29 1.88 5.89
CA PRO A 108 8.70 0.50 5.61
C PRO A 108 8.14 -0.52 6.62
N MET A 109 8.00 -0.13 7.89
CA MET A 109 7.39 -0.97 8.92
C MET A 109 5.90 -1.18 8.67
N MET A 110 5.15 -0.10 8.40
CA MET A 110 3.72 -0.21 8.08
C MET A 110 3.46 -1.02 6.81
N ALA A 111 4.28 -0.82 5.78
CA ALA A 111 4.23 -1.61 4.57
C ALA A 111 4.44 -3.10 4.86
N GLY A 112 5.40 -3.45 5.72
CA GLY A 112 5.63 -4.82 6.18
C GLY A 112 4.45 -5.41 6.95
N TYR A 113 3.77 -4.62 7.79
CA TYR A 113 2.56 -5.06 8.49
C TYR A 113 1.39 -5.34 7.54
N PHE A 114 1.16 -4.45 6.56
CA PHE A 114 0.11 -4.62 5.57
C PHE A 114 0.36 -5.83 4.69
N THR A 115 1.57 -5.99 4.14
CA THR A 115 1.88 -7.16 3.29
C THR A 115 1.86 -8.47 4.07
N ALA A 116 2.35 -8.50 5.31
CA ALA A 116 2.27 -9.69 6.15
C ALA A 116 0.80 -10.10 6.39
N LYS A 117 -0.06 -9.16 6.76
CA LYS A 117 -1.49 -9.44 6.98
C LYS A 117 -2.19 -9.88 5.70
N ALA A 118 -1.87 -9.26 4.57
CA ALA A 118 -2.44 -9.62 3.27
C ALA A 118 -2.09 -11.07 2.87
N ARG A 119 -0.85 -11.50 3.13
CA ARG A 119 -0.39 -12.86 2.82
C ARG A 119 -1.09 -13.95 3.63
N GLU A 120 -1.59 -13.63 4.83
CA GLU A 120 -2.41 -14.56 5.61
C GLU A 120 -3.75 -14.88 4.93
N LEU A 121 -4.20 -14.04 3.99
CA LEU A 121 -5.46 -14.23 3.26
C LEU A 121 -5.33 -15.15 2.05
N ILE A 122 -4.10 -15.53 1.65
CA ILE A 122 -3.85 -16.34 0.46
C ILE A 122 -4.59 -17.67 0.55
N GLY A 123 -5.29 -18.03 -0.51
CA GLY A 123 -6.07 -19.26 -0.60
C GLY A 123 -7.56 -19.08 -0.29
N ILE A 124 -7.98 -17.94 0.29
CA ILE A 124 -9.40 -17.66 0.55
C ILE A 124 -10.14 -17.51 -0.80
N PRO A 125 -11.24 -18.25 -1.04
CA PRO A 125 -12.06 -18.14 -2.24
C PRO A 125 -12.68 -16.76 -2.49
N TYR A 126 -12.89 -16.41 -3.76
CA TYR A 126 -13.54 -15.16 -4.13
C TYR A 126 -15.04 -15.14 -3.83
N ASN A 127 -15.55 -14.01 -3.32
CA ASN A 127 -16.99 -13.70 -3.28
C ASN A 127 -17.33 -12.46 -4.13
N VAL A 128 -18.46 -12.50 -4.84
CA VAL A 128 -18.94 -11.35 -5.63
C VAL A 128 -19.78 -10.40 -4.78
N LEU A 129 -20.60 -10.95 -3.88
CA LEU A 129 -21.66 -10.18 -3.23
C LEU A 129 -21.13 -9.39 -2.04
N ASP A 130 -20.32 -10.00 -1.18
CA ASP A 130 -19.89 -9.43 0.09
C ASP A 130 -18.37 -9.36 0.15
N GLN A 131 -17.86 -8.30 0.79
CA GLN A 131 -16.44 -8.02 0.89
C GLN A 131 -15.74 -9.13 1.65
N ILE A 132 -16.41 -9.65 2.68
CA ILE A 132 -15.94 -10.72 3.55
C ILE A 132 -17.12 -11.61 3.93
N VAL A 133 -16.89 -12.92 3.93
CA VAL A 133 -17.83 -13.91 4.47
C VAL A 133 -17.08 -14.76 5.47
N TYR A 134 -17.51 -14.74 6.73
CA TYR A 134 -16.78 -15.39 7.81
C TYR A 134 -17.72 -16.05 8.84
N ASP A 135 -17.17 -16.98 9.61
CA ASP A 135 -17.75 -17.47 10.87
C ASP A 135 -16.65 -17.48 11.94
N ALA A 136 -16.67 -16.47 12.80
CA ALA A 136 -15.68 -16.30 13.87
C ALA A 136 -16.21 -16.78 15.23
N GLY A 137 -17.38 -17.44 15.28
CA GLY A 137 -18.02 -17.88 16.52
C GLY A 137 -18.11 -16.77 17.57
N SER A 138 -17.50 -16.99 18.74
CA SER A 138 -17.44 -16.02 19.84
C SER A 138 -16.16 -15.16 19.86
N ASN A 139 -15.28 -15.30 18.86
CA ASN A 139 -14.08 -14.48 18.76
C ASN A 139 -14.45 -13.00 18.60
N TYR A 140 -13.62 -12.12 19.16
CA TYR A 140 -13.82 -10.68 19.05
C TYR A 140 -13.34 -10.12 17.70
N TRP A 141 -12.30 -10.73 17.15
CA TRP A 141 -11.75 -10.46 15.83
C TRP A 141 -12.14 -11.58 14.89
N VAL A 142 -12.30 -11.24 13.61
CA VAL A 142 -12.41 -12.18 12.50
C VAL A 142 -10.99 -12.50 12.07
N TYR A 143 -10.47 -13.68 12.38
CA TYR A 143 -9.13 -14.09 11.95
C TYR A 143 -9.17 -14.66 10.52
N PRO A 144 -8.05 -14.70 9.79
CA PRO A 144 -8.03 -15.23 8.42
C PRO A 144 -8.63 -16.63 8.28
N GLU A 145 -8.43 -17.50 9.26
CA GLU A 145 -9.00 -18.85 9.32
C GLU A 145 -10.53 -18.88 9.48
N ASP A 146 -11.14 -17.81 9.99
CA ASP A 146 -12.58 -17.67 10.12
C ASP A 146 -13.23 -17.27 8.78
N ILE A 147 -12.43 -16.80 7.82
CA ILE A 147 -12.91 -16.22 6.56
C ILE A 147 -13.08 -17.31 5.50
N SER A 148 -14.33 -17.52 5.10
CA SER A 148 -14.67 -18.47 4.04
C SER A 148 -14.53 -17.87 2.63
N HIS A 149 -14.78 -16.57 2.46
CA HIS A 149 -14.66 -15.91 1.16
C HIS A 149 -14.31 -14.41 1.29
N LEU A 150 -13.66 -13.86 0.27
CA LEU A 150 -13.31 -12.44 0.16
C LEU A 150 -13.53 -11.89 -1.24
N ARG A 151 -13.99 -10.65 -1.35
CA ARG A 151 -13.98 -9.89 -2.61
C ARG A 151 -12.65 -9.18 -2.82
N CYS A 152 -12.38 -8.70 -4.03
CA CYS A 152 -11.11 -8.02 -4.36
C CYS A 152 -10.84 -6.79 -3.47
N ASP A 153 -11.83 -5.95 -3.23
CA ASP A 153 -11.78 -4.81 -2.32
C ASP A 153 -11.84 -5.20 -0.84
N GLY A 154 -12.45 -6.34 -0.51
CA GLY A 154 -12.42 -6.91 0.84
C GLY A 154 -11.01 -7.29 1.31
N VAL A 155 -10.12 -7.70 0.40
CA VAL A 155 -8.70 -7.91 0.70
C VAL A 155 -8.04 -6.61 1.19
N VAL A 156 -8.22 -5.52 0.44
CA VAL A 156 -7.64 -4.21 0.78
C VAL A 156 -8.22 -3.69 2.09
N GLU A 157 -9.52 -3.81 2.24
CA GLU A 157 -10.25 -3.37 3.42
C GLU A 157 -9.82 -4.09 4.68
N TYR A 158 -9.84 -5.43 4.66
CA TYR A 158 -9.48 -6.22 5.82
C TYR A 158 -8.05 -5.92 6.29
N VAL A 159 -7.10 -5.79 5.35
CA VAL A 159 -5.70 -5.51 5.66
C VAL A 159 -5.52 -4.17 6.35
N TYR A 160 -6.15 -3.11 5.85
CA TYR A 160 -6.01 -1.79 6.44
C TYR A 160 -6.78 -1.65 7.76
N GLU A 161 -7.97 -2.22 7.83
CA GLU A 161 -8.85 -2.08 8.99
C GLU A 161 -8.40 -2.93 10.17
N TRP A 162 -7.68 -4.03 9.91
CA TRP A 162 -6.95 -4.79 10.95
C TRP A 162 -6.00 -3.89 11.76
N TYR A 163 -5.35 -2.93 11.10
CA TYR A 163 -4.45 -1.96 11.73
C TYR A 163 -5.13 -0.61 11.99
N ASN A 164 -6.45 -0.64 12.13
CA ASN A 164 -7.28 0.50 12.51
C ASN A 164 -7.27 1.66 11.49
N PHE A 165 -7.07 1.38 10.20
CA PHE A 165 -7.24 2.37 9.14
C PHE A 165 -8.55 2.13 8.40
N ARG A 166 -9.53 3.01 8.62
CA ARG A 166 -10.84 2.94 7.97
C ARG A 166 -10.74 3.17 6.47
N VAL A 167 -11.26 2.23 5.69
CA VAL A 167 -11.36 2.34 4.24
C VAL A 167 -12.70 1.84 3.69
N GLY A 168 -13.62 1.43 4.57
CA GLY A 168 -15.02 1.14 4.28
C GLY A 168 -16.00 1.73 5.31
N GLY A 169 -17.29 1.45 5.10
CA GLY A 169 -18.41 1.66 6.03
C GLY A 169 -18.58 3.05 6.64
N SER A 170 -19.44 3.12 7.65
CA SER A 170 -19.71 4.32 8.48
C SER A 170 -18.91 4.32 9.79
N ASP A 171 -18.84 5.44 10.51
CA ASP A 171 -18.03 5.61 11.73
C ASP A 171 -18.26 4.51 12.79
N SER A 172 -19.49 4.00 12.88
CA SER A 172 -19.87 2.98 13.87
C SER A 172 -19.63 1.55 13.38
N ASN A 173 -19.57 1.33 12.06
CA ASN A 173 -19.67 -0.01 11.47
C ASN A 173 -18.59 -0.29 10.42
N TRP A 174 -17.46 0.41 10.44
CA TRP A 174 -16.50 0.36 9.35
C TRP A 174 -15.54 -0.83 9.39
N ASN A 175 -15.25 -1.42 10.56
CA ASN A 175 -14.09 -2.32 10.67
C ASN A 175 -14.47 -3.78 10.39
N ILE A 176 -14.18 -4.29 9.19
CA ILE A 176 -14.58 -5.65 8.79
C ILE A 176 -13.77 -6.77 9.46
N SER A 177 -12.66 -6.44 10.14
CA SER A 177 -11.91 -7.42 10.95
C SER A 177 -12.53 -7.66 12.33
N ARG A 178 -13.60 -6.93 12.67
CA ARG A 178 -14.31 -7.08 13.94
C ARG A 178 -15.50 -8.02 13.77
N ASN A 179 -15.63 -8.99 14.67
CA ASN A 179 -16.77 -9.89 14.67
C ASN A 179 -18.02 -9.19 15.22
N LEU A 180 -18.60 -8.30 14.41
CA LEU A 180 -19.78 -7.54 14.71
C LEU A 180 -20.72 -7.62 13.50
N LEU A 181 -21.93 -8.12 13.72
CA LEU A 181 -22.92 -8.30 12.66
C LEU A 181 -23.22 -7.00 11.90
N ALA A 182 -23.20 -5.85 12.58
CA ALA A 182 -23.39 -4.55 11.95
C ALA A 182 -22.29 -4.22 10.93
N ASN A 183 -21.03 -4.59 11.22
CA ASN A 183 -19.91 -4.37 10.30
C ASN A 183 -20.05 -5.30 9.09
N TYR A 184 -20.47 -6.55 9.28
CA TYR A 184 -20.76 -7.44 8.16
C TYR A 184 -21.81 -6.85 7.20
N TRP A 185 -22.95 -6.39 7.72
CA TRP A 185 -24.04 -5.89 6.87
C TRP A 185 -23.70 -4.60 6.13
N GLU A 186 -22.99 -3.67 6.78
CA GLU A 186 -22.57 -2.39 6.18
C GLU A 186 -21.62 -2.61 4.98
N HIS A 187 -20.92 -3.74 4.98
CA HIS A 187 -19.92 -4.12 3.97
C HIS A 187 -20.39 -5.30 3.11
N SER A 188 -21.68 -5.63 3.16
CA SER A 188 -22.29 -6.61 2.26
C SER A 188 -22.75 -5.94 0.97
N ALA A 189 -23.03 -6.73 -0.06
CA ALA A 189 -23.51 -6.24 -1.36
C ALA A 189 -22.61 -5.12 -1.96
N PHE A 190 -23.24 -4.06 -2.49
CA PHE A 190 -22.57 -2.98 -3.21
C PHE A 190 -22.54 -1.66 -2.42
N PHE A 191 -22.69 -1.69 -1.10
CA PHE A 191 -22.65 -0.49 -0.26
C PHE A 191 -21.25 0.14 -0.19
N ILE A 192 -20.24 -0.73 -0.15
CA ILE A 192 -18.84 -0.41 -0.43
C ILE A 192 -18.48 -1.15 -1.72
N THR A 193 -17.71 -0.50 -2.58
CA THR A 193 -17.26 -1.04 -3.86
C THR A 193 -15.80 -0.63 -4.08
N PRO A 194 -15.05 -1.33 -4.96
CA PRO A 194 -13.71 -0.91 -5.32
C PRO A 194 -13.67 0.57 -5.76
N ARG A 195 -14.66 0.99 -6.57
CA ARG A 195 -14.79 2.39 -6.99
C ARG A 195 -14.91 3.34 -5.81
N LYS A 196 -15.87 3.09 -4.91
CA LYS A 196 -16.12 3.97 -3.76
C LYS A 196 -14.89 4.06 -2.84
N GLN A 197 -14.17 2.95 -2.64
CA GLN A 197 -12.94 2.98 -1.85
C GLN A 197 -11.93 3.99 -2.42
N HIS A 198 -11.64 3.92 -3.73
CA HIS A 198 -10.61 4.77 -4.32
C HIS A 198 -11.08 6.20 -4.63
N THR A 199 -12.38 6.44 -4.83
CA THR A 199 -12.91 7.79 -5.09
C THR A 199 -13.23 8.58 -3.82
N GLU A 200 -13.56 7.91 -2.70
CA GLU A 200 -14.11 8.58 -1.51
C GLU A 200 -13.39 8.24 -0.20
N LEU A 201 -12.83 7.02 -0.05
CA LEU A 201 -12.42 6.49 1.26
C LEU A 201 -10.89 6.36 1.42
N LEU A 202 -10.14 6.46 0.32
CA LEU A 202 -8.68 6.41 0.29
C LEU A 202 -8.08 7.73 -0.20
N THR A 203 -6.82 7.95 0.16
CA THR A 203 -6.03 9.05 -0.37
C THR A 203 -5.34 8.59 -1.66
N PHE A 204 -5.60 9.29 -2.76
CA PHE A 204 -4.85 9.14 -4.01
C PHE A 204 -3.38 9.52 -3.82
N VAL A 205 -2.48 8.71 -4.37
CA VAL A 205 -1.02 8.92 -4.31
C VAL A 205 -0.49 9.31 -5.69
N GLN A 206 -0.71 8.47 -6.69
CA GLN A 206 -0.33 8.75 -8.08
C GLN A 206 -1.12 7.90 -9.08
N SER A 207 -1.14 8.35 -10.35
CA SER A 207 -1.74 7.63 -11.48
C SER A 207 -0.71 6.81 -12.27
N GLY A 208 0.58 7.03 -12.05
CA GLY A 208 1.66 6.25 -12.65
C GLY A 208 1.71 4.83 -12.09
N VAL A 209 2.01 3.86 -12.95
CA VAL A 209 2.28 2.47 -12.51
C VAL A 209 3.44 2.44 -11.51
N PRO A 210 3.48 1.47 -10.58
CA PRO A 210 4.49 1.41 -9.54
C PRO A 210 5.84 0.97 -10.12
N ASN A 211 6.62 1.92 -10.64
CA ASN A 211 7.99 1.70 -11.11
C ASN A 211 9.03 1.95 -10.02
#